data_AF-A0A2H5V3J2-F1
#
_entry.id   AF-A0A2H5V3J2-F1
#
_cell.length_a   1.000
_cell.length_b   1.000
_cell.length_c   1.000
_cell.angle_alpha   90.00
_cell.angle_beta   90.00
_cell.angle_gamma   90.00
#
_symmetry.space_group_name_H-M   'P 1'
#
loop_
_entity.id
_entity.type
_entity.pdbx_description
1 polymer ?
#
loop_
_entity_poly.entity_id
_entity_poly.type
_entity_poly.pdbx_seq_one_letter_code
_entity_poly.pdbx_strand_id
1 'polypeptide(L)' 'MASLQETETIRIPARRSYAAGYKYCSRCRTYHLTDSVRCPYCGILLRNSPRKKKPVDSSKYIQASVM' A
#
# COMPACT_ATOMS: atom_id res chain seq x y z
N MET A 1 -31.71 -6.62 -35.27
CA MET A 1 -30.69 -5.56 -35.28
C MET A 1 -30.00 -5.56 -33.93
N ALA A 2 -28.67 -5.46 -33.94
CA ALA A 2 -27.76 -5.96 -32.92
C ALA A 2 -27.95 -5.34 -31.51
N SER A 3 -27.95 -6.21 -30.51
CA SER A 3 -27.84 -5.91 -29.08
C SER A 3 -26.41 -5.45 -28.75
N LEU A 4 -26.26 -4.20 -28.34
CA LEU A 4 -25.03 -3.68 -27.75
C LEU A 4 -24.97 -4.13 -26.29
N GLN A 5 -24.08 -5.07 -25.98
CA GLN A 5 -23.77 -5.46 -24.61
C GLN A 5 -22.62 -4.58 -24.11
N GLU A 6 -22.88 -3.81 -23.05
CA GLU A 6 -21.89 -2.96 -22.38
C GLU A 6 -20.80 -3.84 -21.76
N THR A 7 -19.57 -3.71 -22.24
CA THR A 7 -18.42 -4.39 -21.64
C THR A 7 -18.10 -3.73 -20.31
N GLU A 8 -18.53 -4.35 -19.20
CA GLU A 8 -18.08 -3.97 -17.86
C GLU A 8 -16.55 -4.03 -17.81
N THR A 9 -15.91 -2.85 -17.73
CA THR A 9 -14.46 -2.76 -17.58
C THR A 9 -14.09 -3.30 -16.21
N ILE A 10 -13.61 -4.55 -16.15
CA ILE A 10 -13.09 -5.17 -14.94
C ILE A 10 -11.85 -4.37 -14.53
N ARG A 11 -12.00 -3.52 -13.50
CA ARG A 11 -10.89 -2.75 -12.93
C ARG A 11 -10.00 -3.69 -12.12
N ILE A 12 -9.05 -4.33 -12.78
CA ILE A 12 -8.00 -5.11 -12.09
C ILE A 12 -7.08 -4.09 -11.42
N PRO A 13 -7.02 -3.99 -10.08
CA PRO A 13 -6.09 -3.08 -9.44
C PRO A 13 -4.67 -3.58 -9.70
N ALA A 14 -3.95 -2.92 -10.61
CA ALA A 14 -2.57 -3.25 -10.98
C ALA A 14 -1.58 -3.18 -9.80
N ARG A 15 -1.99 -2.60 -8.66
CA ARG A 15 -1.13 -2.40 -7.50
C ARG A 15 -1.73 -3.04 -6.25
N ARG A 16 -0.91 -3.87 -5.59
CA ARG A 16 -1.16 -4.36 -4.23
C ARG A 16 -1.27 -3.13 -3.33
N SER A 17 -2.48 -2.82 -2.90
CA SER A 17 -2.80 -1.61 -2.17
C SER A 17 -3.67 -1.94 -0.97
N TYR A 18 -3.60 -1.12 0.06
CA TYR A 18 -4.43 -1.26 1.25
C TYR A 18 -5.93 -1.19 0.90
N ALA A 19 -6.30 -0.42 -0.14
CA ALA A 19 -7.67 -0.32 -0.63
C ALA A 19 -8.20 -1.65 -1.21
N ALA A 20 -7.33 -2.49 -1.75
CA ALA A 20 -7.67 -3.82 -2.25
C ALA A 20 -7.58 -4.92 -1.17
N GLY A 21 -7.56 -4.55 0.11
CA GLY A 21 -7.52 -5.50 1.24
C GLY A 21 -6.15 -6.10 1.53
N TYR A 22 -5.10 -5.71 0.79
CA TYR A 22 -3.75 -6.17 1.05
C TYR A 22 -3.20 -5.55 2.34
N LYS A 23 -2.55 -6.39 3.15
CA LYS A 23 -1.86 -5.94 4.36
C LYS A 23 -0.35 -5.96 4.12
N TYR A 24 0.36 -4.98 4.68
CA TYR A 24 1.79 -4.82 4.44
C TYR A 24 2.63 -5.32 5.62
N CYS A 25 3.58 -6.20 5.34
CA CYS A 25 4.55 -6.63 6.33
C CYS A 25 5.76 -5.69 6.34
N SER A 26 6.02 -4.99 7.46
CA SER A 26 7.19 -4.09 7.55
C SER A 26 8.53 -4.79 7.64
N ARG A 27 8.55 -6.08 8.00
CA ARG A 27 9.78 -6.88 8.10
C ARG A 27 10.11 -7.56 6.78
N CYS A 28 9.14 -8.23 6.16
CA CYS A 28 9.30 -8.86 4.84
C CYS A 28 9.25 -7.86 3.68
N ARG A 29 8.76 -6.64 3.92
CA ARG A 29 8.54 -5.58 2.91
C ARG A 29 7.59 -6.00 1.77
N THR A 30 6.71 -6.96 2.04
CA THR A 30 5.79 -7.56 1.06
C THR A 30 4.33 -7.36 1.46
N TYR A 31 3.47 -7.26 0.46
CA TYR A 31 2.01 -7.26 0.62
C TYR A 31 1.46 -8.68 0.61
N HIS A 32 0.64 -8.99 1.61
CA HIS A 32 -0.06 -10.26 1.74
C HIS A 32 -1.57 -10.03 1.69
N LEU A 33 -2.26 -10.85 0.90
CA LEU A 33 -3.72 -10.93 0.91
C LEU A 33 -4.11 -12.06 1.85
N THR A 34 -4.20 -11.75 3.14
CA THR A 34 -4.50 -12.73 4.19
C THR A 34 -5.43 -12.12 5.23
N ASP A 35 -6.39 -12.91 5.71
CA ASP A 35 -7.27 -12.49 6.81
C ASP A 35 -6.53 -12.46 8.16
N SER A 36 -5.42 -13.19 8.24
CA SER A 36 -4.53 -13.15 9.40
C SER A 36 -4.03 -11.74 9.71
N VAL A 37 -3.90 -11.46 11.00
CA VAL A 37 -3.35 -10.21 11.52
C VAL A 37 -1.81 -10.25 11.57
N ARG A 38 -1.22 -11.46 11.59
CA ARG A 38 0.22 -11.71 11.58
C ARG A 38 0.72 -12.18 10.21
N CYS A 39 1.95 -11.80 9.89
CA CYS A 39 2.64 -12.23 8.69
C CYS A 39 2.93 -13.75 8.77
N PRO A 40 2.59 -14.54 7.73
CA PRO A 40 2.82 -15.99 7.74
C PRO A 40 4.30 -16.38 7.74
N TYR A 41 5.20 -15.50 7.30
CA TYR A 41 6.63 -15.79 7.20
C TYR A 41 7.42 -15.40 8.44
N CYS A 42 7.13 -14.22 9.02
CA CYS A 42 7.95 -13.67 10.11
C CYS A 42 7.17 -13.37 11.39
N GLY A 43 5.87 -13.66 11.42
CA GLY A 43 5.03 -13.57 12.62
C GLY A 43 4.73 -12.14 13.11
N ILE A 44 5.28 -11.10 12.50
CA ILE A 44 5.01 -9.71 12.93
C ILE A 44 3.59 -9.28 12.57
N LEU A 45 3.11 -8.25 13.26
CA LEU A 45 1.84 -7.61 12.96
C LEU A 45 1.86 -6.98 11.56
N LEU A 46 0.88 -7.34 10.72
CA LEU A 46 0.70 -6.73 9.40
C LEU A 46 0.08 -5.33 9.55
N ARG A 47 0.55 -4.37 8.75
CA ARG A 47 -0.03 -3.03 8.69
C ARG A 47 -1.24 -3.03 7.77
N ASN A 48 -2.31 -2.43 8.23
CA ASN A 48 -3.55 -2.20 7.47
C ASN A 48 -3.62 -0.80 6.85
N SER A 49 -2.70 0.11 7.22
CA SER A 49 -2.73 1.50 6.81
C SER A 49 -1.34 2.00 6.39
N PRO A 50 -1.28 2.94 5.43
CA PRO A 50 -0.05 3.64 5.09
C PRO A 50 0.54 4.36 6.31
N ARG A 51 1.87 4.45 6.35
CA ARG A 51 2.55 5.25 7.39
C ARG A 51 2.15 6.72 7.20
N LYS A 52 1.43 7.30 8.17
CA LYS A 52 1.17 8.74 8.19
C LYS A 52 2.51 9.48 8.09
N LYS A 53 2.69 10.26 7.01
CA LYS A 53 3.83 11.16 6.90
C LYS A 53 3.62 12.24 7.97
N LYS A 54 4.58 12.40 8.87
CA LYS A 54 4.58 13.55 9.76
C LYS A 54 4.75 14.80 8.89
N PRO A 55 4.05 15.92 9.17
CA PRO A 55 4.32 17.18 8.49
C PRO A 55 5.82 17.48 8.66
N VAL A 56 6.46 17.73 7.53
CA VAL A 56 7.89 17.98 7.47
C VAL A 56 8.08 19.43 7.89
N ASP A 57 8.51 19.64 9.12
CA ASP A 57 8.85 20.97 9.61
C ASP A 57 10.21 21.37 9.03
N SER A 58 10.18 22.18 7.97
CA SER A 58 11.36 22.65 7.25
C SER A 58 12.33 23.43 8.16
N SER A 59 11.88 23.96 9.30
CA SER A 59 12.73 24.66 10.27
C SER A 59 13.76 23.75 10.97
N LYS A 60 13.55 22.43 10.94
CA LYS A 60 14.44 21.43 11.57
C LYS A 60 15.57 20.95 10.67
N TYR A 61 15.59 21.35 9.40
CA TYR A 61 16.57 20.89 8.43
C TYR A 61 17.56 22.01 8.13
N ILE A 62 18.85 21.73 8.32
CA ILE A 62 19.92 22.62 7.87
C ILE A 62 20.13 22.33 6.38
N GLN A 63 20.09 23.37 5.54
CA GLN A 63 20.42 23.19 4.12
C GLN A 63 21.91 22.85 4.00
N ALA A 64 22.21 21.63 3.55
CA ALA A 64 23.55 21.28 3.14
C ALA A 64 23.84 21.99 1.80
N SER A 65 24.56 23.10 1.86
CA SER A 65 25.19 23.68 0.67
C SER A 65 26.33 22.75 0.26
N VAL A 66 26.11 21.97 -0.80
CA VAL A 66 27.19 21.26 -1.48
C VAL A 66 27.85 22.29 -2.41
N MET A 67 29.09 22.68 -2.09
CA MET A 67 29.98 23.44 -2.99
C MET A 67 30.50 22.52 -4.09
#